data_AF-A0A8U0LAV9-F1
#
_entry.id   AF-A0A8U0LAV9-F1
#
_cell.length_a   1.000
_cell.length_b   1.000
_cell.length_c   1.000
_cell.angle_alpha   90.00
_cell.angle_beta   90.00
_cell.angle_gamma   90.00
#
_symmetry.space_group_name_H-M   'P 1'
#
loop_
_entity.id
_entity.type
_entity.pdbx_description
1 polymer ?
#
loop_
_entity_poly.entity_id
_entity_poly.type
_entity_poly.pdbx_seq_one_letter_code
_entity_poly.pdbx_strand_id
1 'polypeptide(L)'
;METYDMGHLYDGVDIDELGGGHLYDRTELTGHGVQQLFDTDYVIVVNRRHVQDAHGGYHEQVGDPVKVVCSVEGRAQQAGMFSISGAEDKSPSGQNGGGLQEVTPLQILARQWPGDIHSRIWYKGDWYDADGYPTWRGSGSVLSQHWEVRCRRVVIGGYVPGGIPEPVWSKEVGADGPRDHQTEDRP
;
A
#
# COMPACT_ATOMS: atom_id res chain seq x y z
N MET A 1 -57.96 21.04 15.48
CA MET A 1 -56.50 21.04 15.64
C MET A 1 -56.02 19.92 14.74
N GLU A 2 -55.70 20.23 13.48
CA GLU A 2 -55.28 19.23 12.50
C GLU A 2 -53.81 18.89 12.74
N THR A 3 -53.55 17.63 13.07
CA THR A 3 -52.21 17.06 13.15
C THR A 3 -51.73 16.76 11.74
N TYR A 4 -50.77 17.54 11.25
CA TYR A 4 -50.09 17.25 9.99
C TYR A 4 -49.19 16.02 10.19
N ASP A 5 -49.54 14.94 9.48
CA ASP A 5 -48.71 13.75 9.39
C ASP A 5 -47.43 14.10 8.62
N MET A 6 -46.30 14.11 9.33
CA MET A 6 -44.97 14.38 8.79
C MET A 6 -44.31 13.05 8.40
N GLY A 7 -45.04 12.17 7.73
CA GLY A 7 -44.53 10.89 7.24
C GLY A 7 -43.19 11.08 6.55
N HIS A 8 -42.15 10.40 7.05
CA HIS A 8 -40.86 10.38 6.40
C HIS A 8 -41.01 9.76 5.01
N LEU A 9 -40.23 10.23 4.02
CA LEU A 9 -40.36 9.89 2.60
C LEU A 9 -40.29 8.38 2.26
N TYR A 10 -40.03 7.52 3.25
CA TYR A 10 -39.86 6.07 3.13
C TYR A 10 -40.57 5.27 4.22
N ASP A 11 -41.51 5.89 4.95
CA ASP A 11 -42.22 5.17 6.00
C ASP A 11 -43.14 4.10 5.36
N GLY A 12 -42.80 2.83 5.57
CA GLY A 12 -43.52 1.68 5.00
C GLY A 12 -42.96 1.12 3.68
N VAL A 13 -41.82 1.60 3.19
CA VAL A 13 -41.14 1.00 2.03
C VAL A 13 -40.00 0.11 2.51
N ASP A 14 -40.02 -1.17 2.14
CA ASP A 14 -38.90 -2.06 2.38
C ASP A 14 -37.68 -1.55 1.61
N ILE A 15 -36.58 -1.26 2.32
CA ILE A 15 -35.33 -0.80 1.73
C ILE A 15 -34.80 -1.81 0.71
N ASP A 16 -35.12 -3.10 0.88
CA ASP A 16 -34.76 -4.15 -0.06
C ASP A 16 -35.60 -4.09 -1.36
N GLU A 17 -36.86 -3.64 -1.29
CA GLU A 17 -37.72 -3.40 -2.47
C GLU A 17 -37.29 -2.17 -3.28
N LEU A 18 -36.69 -1.16 -2.63
CA LEU A 18 -36.05 -0.01 -3.29
C LEU A 18 -34.73 -0.38 -3.97
N GLY A 19 -34.36 -1.67 -3.96
CA GLY A 19 -33.13 -2.18 -4.52
C GLY A 19 -31.95 -1.82 -3.63
N GLY A 20 -32.07 -2.14 -2.33
CA GLY A 20 -31.15 -1.93 -1.19
C GLY A 20 -29.71 -2.43 -1.37
N GLY A 21 -29.14 -2.21 -2.55
CA GLY A 21 -27.75 -2.37 -2.85
C GLY A 21 -27.05 -1.01 -2.82
N HIS A 22 -25.76 -1.05 -2.53
CA HIS A 22 -24.92 0.13 -2.69
C HIS A 22 -24.95 0.59 -4.15
N LEU A 23 -24.67 1.88 -4.39
CA LEU A 23 -24.43 2.36 -5.75
C LEU A 23 -23.43 1.39 -6.40
N TYR A 24 -23.82 0.77 -7.52
CA TYR A 24 -23.08 -0.25 -8.30
C TYR A 24 -23.21 -1.73 -7.90
N ASP A 25 -24.11 -2.12 -6.99
CA ASP A 25 -24.25 -3.53 -6.55
C ASP A 25 -24.58 -4.55 -7.66
N ARG A 26 -25.11 -4.08 -8.80
CA ARG A 26 -25.51 -4.93 -9.95
C ARG A 26 -24.84 -4.53 -11.26
N THR A 27 -23.86 -3.62 -11.21
CA THR A 27 -23.08 -3.26 -12.39
C THR A 27 -21.77 -4.03 -12.33
N GLU A 28 -21.53 -4.92 -13.30
CA GLU A 28 -20.18 -5.40 -13.57
C GLU A 28 -19.36 -4.20 -14.04
N LEU A 29 -18.80 -3.46 -13.08
CA LEU A 29 -17.74 -2.52 -13.34
C LEU A 29 -16.51 -3.37 -13.64
N THR A 30 -16.45 -3.80 -14.90
CA THR A 30 -15.19 -4.23 -15.48
C THR A 30 -14.25 -3.05 -15.27
N GLY A 31 -13.21 -3.23 -14.47
CA GLY A 31 -12.19 -2.19 -14.25
C GLY A 31 -11.40 -1.87 -15.53
N HIS A 32 -11.95 -2.17 -16.71
CA HIS A 32 -11.35 -2.03 -18.01
C HIS A 32 -11.74 -0.67 -18.58
N GLY A 33 -10.82 0.29 -18.46
CA GLY A 33 -10.93 1.65 -19.00
C GLY A 33 -10.44 2.70 -18.00
N VAL A 34 -9.92 3.82 -18.56
CA VAL A 34 -9.35 5.04 -17.94
C VAL A 34 -8.45 4.82 -16.71
N GLN A 35 -7.21 5.30 -16.79
CA GLN A 35 -6.20 5.22 -15.71
C GLN A 35 -6.82 5.50 -14.33
N GLN A 36 -6.88 4.47 -13.48
CA GLN A 36 -7.44 4.58 -12.14
C GLN A 36 -6.35 5.00 -11.16
N LEU A 37 -6.75 5.36 -9.94
CA LEU A 37 -5.84 5.84 -8.90
C LEU A 37 -4.65 4.88 -8.69
N PHE A 38 -4.90 3.57 -8.71
CA PHE A 38 -3.88 2.54 -8.46
C PHE A 38 -2.94 2.28 -9.64
N ASP A 39 -3.17 2.92 -10.80
CA ASP A 39 -2.37 2.74 -12.03
C ASP A 39 -1.49 3.96 -12.32
N THR A 40 -1.17 4.73 -11.28
CA THR A 40 -0.45 6.00 -11.40
C THR A 40 1.07 5.83 -11.35
N ASP A 41 1.57 4.79 -10.69
CA ASP A 41 3.00 4.54 -10.51
C ASP A 41 3.30 3.02 -10.39
N TYR A 42 4.56 2.67 -10.16
CA TYR A 42 4.97 1.30 -9.85
C TYR A 42 6.13 1.24 -8.87
N VAL A 43 6.26 0.09 -8.22
CA VAL A 43 7.41 -0.26 -7.38
C VAL A 43 7.92 -1.65 -7.73
N ILE A 44 9.18 -1.93 -7.39
CA ILE A 44 9.71 -3.29 -7.47
C ILE A 44 9.85 -3.86 -6.06
N VAL A 45 9.15 -4.95 -5.78
CA VAL A 45 9.16 -5.63 -4.48
C VAL A 45 10.13 -6.81 -4.54
N VAL A 46 11.06 -6.82 -3.60
CA VAL A 46 12.04 -7.88 -3.39
C VAL A 46 11.75 -8.55 -2.05
N ASN A 47 11.20 -9.75 -2.09
CA ASN A 47 10.92 -10.52 -0.88
C ASN A 47 12.23 -11.01 -0.26
N ARG A 48 12.28 -11.00 1.07
CA ARG A 48 13.46 -11.46 1.80
C ARG A 48 13.03 -12.28 2.99
N ARG A 49 13.88 -13.21 3.40
CA ARG A 49 13.74 -13.98 4.62
C ARG A 49 14.79 -13.51 5.63
N HIS A 50 14.37 -13.32 6.88
CA HIS A 50 15.30 -13.12 7.97
C HIS A 50 15.98 -14.45 8.32
N VAL A 51 17.32 -14.45 8.29
CA VAL A 51 18.18 -15.57 8.66
C VAL A 51 19.00 -15.13 9.86
N GLN A 52 19.05 -15.99 10.88
CA GLN A 52 19.85 -15.78 12.07
C GLN A 52 20.91 -16.86 12.16
N ASP A 53 22.17 -16.45 12.24
CA ASP A 53 23.31 -17.33 12.42
C ASP A 53 24.14 -16.92 13.66
N ALA A 54 25.27 -17.60 13.87
CA ALA A 54 26.16 -17.32 14.99
C ALA A 54 26.86 -15.93 14.93
N HIS A 55 26.78 -15.25 13.79
CA HIS A 55 27.42 -13.96 13.53
C HIS A 55 26.42 -12.80 13.49
N GLY A 56 25.12 -13.07 13.45
CA GLY A 56 24.07 -12.07 13.57
C GLY A 56 22.81 -12.44 12.79
N GLY A 57 21.94 -11.44 12.61
CA GLY A 57 20.78 -11.53 11.73
C GLY A 57 21.05 -10.81 10.42
N TYR A 58 20.73 -11.45 9.29
CA TYR A 58 20.73 -10.81 7.97
C TYR A 58 19.47 -11.17 7.19
N HIS A 59 19.23 -10.46 6.10
CA HIS A 59 18.12 -10.73 5.20
C HIS A 59 18.66 -11.32 3.90
N GLU A 60 18.18 -12.50 3.54
CA GLU A 60 18.47 -13.15 2.26
C GLU A 60 17.30 -12.92 1.30
N GLN A 61 17.57 -12.56 0.06
CA GLN A 61 16.53 -12.44 -0.96
C GLN A 61 15.90 -13.82 -1.22
N VAL A 62 14.57 -13.86 -1.27
CA VAL A 62 13.82 -15.06 -1.57
C VAL A 62 12.93 -14.81 -2.77
N GLY A 63 13.16 -15.60 -3.82
CA GLY A 63 12.44 -15.49 -5.08
C GLY A 63 12.86 -14.27 -5.90
N ASP A 64 12.19 -14.14 -7.04
CA ASP A 64 12.47 -13.10 -8.01
C ASP A 64 11.73 -11.80 -7.67
N PRO A 65 12.33 -10.62 -7.95
CA PRO A 65 11.65 -9.34 -7.77
C PRO A 65 10.36 -9.26 -8.60
N VAL A 66 9.34 -8.63 -8.03
CA VAL A 66 8.02 -8.48 -8.66
C VAL A 66 7.73 -6.99 -8.87
N LYS A 67 7.36 -6.62 -10.10
CA LYS A 67 6.87 -5.28 -10.39
C LYS A 67 5.41 -5.15 -9.98
N VAL A 68 5.10 -4.17 -9.16
CA VAL A 68 3.74 -3.91 -8.66
C VAL A 68 3.28 -2.56 -9.20
N VAL A 69 2.20 -2.56 -9.96
CA VAL A 69 1.49 -1.34 -10.36
C VAL A 69 0.65 -0.85 -9.19
N CYS A 70 0.82 0.41 -8.82
CA CYS A 70 0.27 0.98 -7.59
C CYS A 70 0.15 2.51 -7.64
N SER A 71 -0.54 3.09 -6.65
CA SER A 71 -0.34 4.50 -6.30
C SER A 71 0.74 4.63 -5.24
N VAL A 72 1.61 5.61 -5.40
CA VAL A 72 2.63 5.96 -4.40
C VAL A 72 2.36 7.36 -3.89
N GLU A 73 1.95 7.43 -2.62
CA GLU A 73 1.59 8.66 -1.92
C GLU A 73 2.74 9.05 -0.99
N GLY A 74 3.38 10.19 -1.28
CA GLY A 74 4.29 10.83 -0.33
C GLY A 74 3.48 11.54 0.74
N ARG A 75 3.37 10.99 1.96
CA ARG A 75 2.68 11.71 3.04
C ARG A 75 3.52 12.89 3.52
N ALA A 76 3.35 14.07 2.93
CA ALA A 76 3.72 15.31 3.59
C ALA A 76 2.76 15.57 4.77
N GLN A 77 2.98 14.89 5.89
CA GLN A 77 2.44 15.14 7.24
C GLN A 77 1.11 15.94 7.28
N GLN A 78 0.03 15.39 6.70
CA GLN A 78 -1.26 16.05 6.78
C GLN A 78 -1.99 15.57 8.05
N ALA A 79 -2.10 16.51 9.00
CA ALA A 79 -2.81 16.50 10.27
C ALA A 79 -2.06 15.91 11.50
N GLY A 80 -1.54 16.82 12.33
CA GLY A 80 -1.33 16.55 13.77
C GLY A 80 0.07 16.78 14.34
N MET A 81 1.02 17.35 13.60
CA MET A 81 2.42 17.41 14.01
C MET A 81 2.94 18.83 14.26
N PHE A 82 2.19 19.67 14.98
CA PHE A 82 2.75 20.90 15.59
C PHE A 82 3.80 20.60 16.69
N SER A 83 4.20 19.34 16.88
CA SER A 83 5.11 18.91 17.95
C SER A 83 6.36 18.15 17.49
N ILE A 84 6.55 17.88 16.20
CA ILE A 84 7.84 17.38 15.70
C ILE A 84 8.30 18.34 14.61
N SER A 85 8.90 19.44 15.09
CA SER A 85 9.78 20.29 14.30
C SER A 85 10.64 19.41 13.40
N GLY A 86 10.67 19.73 12.12
CA GLY A 86 11.31 18.92 11.09
C GLY A 86 12.70 18.40 11.45
N ALA A 87 13.07 17.37 10.69
CA ALA A 87 14.35 16.70 10.68
C ALA A 87 14.54 15.68 11.82
N GLU A 88 14.39 14.42 11.40
CA GLU A 88 15.24 13.30 11.82
C GLU A 88 14.85 12.59 13.13
N ASP A 89 15.03 11.27 13.12
CA ASP A 89 14.99 10.45 14.33
C ASP A 89 16.09 10.91 15.30
N LYS A 90 15.68 11.35 16.50
CA LYS A 90 16.58 11.83 17.54
C LYS A 90 17.21 10.71 18.37
N SER A 91 16.87 9.46 18.06
CA SER A 91 17.45 8.27 18.68
C SER A 91 18.06 7.37 17.60
N PRO A 92 19.20 7.74 16.98
CA PRO A 92 19.94 6.77 16.19
C PRO A 92 20.28 5.61 17.13
N SER A 93 19.62 4.48 16.93
CA SER A 93 19.74 3.33 17.82
C SER A 93 21.23 3.01 18.01
N GLY A 94 21.60 2.95 19.29
CA GLY A 94 22.99 3.02 19.72
C GLY A 94 23.89 1.96 19.10
N GLN A 95 25.16 2.33 19.05
CA GLN A 95 26.35 1.49 18.87
C GLN A 95 26.71 0.96 17.49
N ASN A 96 25.90 1.09 16.43
CA ASN A 96 26.37 0.76 15.07
C ASN A 96 25.71 1.64 13.99
N GLY A 97 26.32 2.80 13.70
CA GLY A 97 26.19 3.49 12.40
C GLY A 97 24.77 3.86 11.91
N GLY A 98 23.79 3.98 12.80
CA GLY A 98 22.42 4.39 12.44
C GLY A 98 22.39 5.85 12.01
N GLY A 99 22.42 6.11 10.70
CA GLY A 99 22.23 7.44 10.13
C GLY A 99 20.85 8.00 10.42
N LEU A 100 20.66 9.28 10.10
CA LEU A 100 19.40 10.00 10.25
C LEU A 100 18.31 9.29 9.44
N GLN A 101 17.33 8.69 10.13
CA GLN A 101 16.23 7.99 9.47
C GLN A 101 15.15 8.99 9.07
N GLU A 102 14.65 8.85 7.83
CA GLU A 102 13.52 9.63 7.37
C GLU A 102 12.26 9.24 8.15
N VAL A 103 11.69 10.22 8.84
CA VAL A 103 10.52 10.06 9.72
C VAL A 103 9.23 9.91 8.90
N THR A 104 9.22 10.36 7.66
CA THR A 104 8.04 10.35 6.80
C THR A 104 7.97 9.05 6.01
N PRO A 105 7.06 8.12 6.34
CA PRO A 105 6.89 6.91 5.55
C PRO A 105 6.24 7.23 4.21
N LEU A 106 6.65 6.49 3.19
CA LEU A 106 5.98 6.41 1.91
C LEU A 106 4.78 5.46 2.05
N GLN A 107 3.62 5.84 1.52
CA GLN A 107 2.43 4.99 1.51
C GLN A 107 2.18 4.48 0.09
N ILE A 108 2.01 3.16 -0.04
CA ILE A 108 1.73 2.48 -1.30
C ILE A 108 0.32 1.93 -1.24
N LEU A 109 -0.47 2.19 -2.28
CA LEU A 109 -1.79 1.62 -2.47
C LEU A 109 -1.76 0.72 -3.70
N ALA A 110 -1.91 -0.59 -3.51
CA ALA A 110 -1.78 -1.56 -4.60
C ALA A 110 -2.95 -2.54 -4.62
N ARG A 111 -3.44 -2.93 -5.79
CA ARG A 111 -4.51 -3.95 -5.88
C ARG A 111 -4.02 -5.34 -5.47
N GLN A 112 -2.77 -5.65 -5.80
CA GLN A 112 -2.10 -6.88 -5.44
C GLN A 112 -0.79 -6.54 -4.73
N TRP A 113 -0.44 -7.31 -3.69
CA TRP A 113 0.80 -7.13 -2.96
C TRP A 113 1.50 -8.47 -2.75
N PRO A 114 2.71 -8.66 -3.31
CA PRO A 114 3.43 -9.93 -3.22
C PRO A 114 4.35 -10.03 -2.00
N GLY A 115 4.50 -8.96 -1.21
CA GLY A 115 5.48 -8.86 -0.14
C GLY A 115 4.91 -8.96 1.28
N ASP A 116 5.82 -8.86 2.24
CA ASP A 116 5.61 -8.96 3.68
C ASP A 116 6.45 -7.92 4.44
N ILE A 117 6.53 -8.05 5.76
CA ILE A 117 7.30 -7.16 6.65
C ILE A 117 8.81 -7.16 6.38
N HIS A 118 9.33 -8.21 5.75
CA HIS A 118 10.76 -8.32 5.46
C HIS A 118 11.09 -7.85 4.04
N SER A 119 10.08 -7.50 3.26
CA SER A 119 10.27 -7.11 1.87
C SER A 119 11.00 -5.77 1.75
N ARG A 120 11.82 -5.69 0.71
CA ARG A 120 12.53 -4.47 0.31
C ARG A 120 11.91 -3.95 -0.98
N ILE A 121 11.72 -2.64 -1.07
CA ILE A 121 10.99 -1.99 -2.13
C ILE A 121 11.92 -1.01 -2.83
N TRP A 122 12.11 -1.17 -4.13
CA TRP A 122 12.77 -0.18 -4.98
C TRP A 122 11.73 0.76 -5.55
N TYR A 123 12.01 2.06 -5.48
CA TYR A 123 11.15 3.09 -6.06
C TYR A 123 11.98 4.29 -6.51
N LYS A 124 11.88 4.64 -7.81
CA LYS A 124 12.51 5.83 -8.42
C LYS A 124 14.00 6.03 -8.05
N GLY A 125 14.75 4.92 -8.00
CA GLY A 125 16.19 4.94 -7.72
C GLY A 125 16.55 4.93 -6.23
N ASP A 126 15.60 4.83 -5.31
CA ASP A 126 15.83 4.70 -3.87
C ASP A 126 15.41 3.30 -3.38
N TRP A 127 16.03 2.83 -2.29
CA TRP A 127 15.59 1.63 -1.58
C TRP A 127 14.82 1.97 -0.31
N TYR A 128 13.73 1.26 -0.10
CA TYR A 128 12.88 1.32 1.07
C TYR A 128 12.72 -0.06 1.70
N ASP A 129 12.56 -0.13 3.01
CA ASP A 129 12.14 -1.35 3.72
C ASP A 129 10.68 -1.18 4.17
N ALA A 130 9.92 -2.28 4.17
CA ALA A 130 8.54 -2.28 4.66
C ALA A 130 8.49 -1.90 6.15
N ASP A 131 7.56 -1.01 6.50
CA ASP A 131 7.35 -0.50 7.86
C ASP A 131 6.04 -1.05 8.45
N GLY A 132 6.18 -2.22 9.05
CA GLY A 132 5.06 -3.01 9.55
C GLY A 132 4.38 -3.83 8.45
N TYR A 133 3.31 -4.52 8.84
CA TYR A 133 2.67 -5.52 7.99
C TYR A 133 1.75 -4.88 6.92
N PRO A 134 1.81 -5.32 5.65
CA PRO A 134 0.88 -4.92 4.60
C PRO A 134 -0.58 -5.12 5.04
N THR A 135 -1.43 -4.10 4.91
CA THR A 135 -2.80 -4.15 5.41
C THR A 135 -3.79 -4.19 4.27
N TRP A 136 -4.62 -5.24 4.21
CA TRP A 136 -5.72 -5.31 3.27
C TRP A 136 -6.87 -4.38 3.68
N ARG A 137 -7.33 -3.54 2.74
CA ARG A 137 -8.51 -2.68 2.86
C ARG A 137 -9.61 -3.22 1.97
N GLY A 138 -10.44 -4.09 2.55
CA GLY A 138 -11.55 -4.73 1.85
C GLY A 138 -12.88 -3.96 1.91
N SER A 139 -12.94 -2.81 2.59
CA SER A 139 -14.17 -2.04 2.75
C SER A 139 -14.51 -1.24 1.49
N GLY A 140 -15.81 -1.13 1.18
CA GLY A 140 -16.31 -0.38 0.03
C GLY A 140 -16.51 -1.25 -1.22
N SER A 141 -16.61 -0.59 -2.37
CA SER A 141 -16.78 -1.28 -3.66
C SER A 141 -15.58 -2.17 -4.01
N VAL A 142 -15.78 -3.17 -4.87
CA VAL A 142 -14.68 -4.01 -5.38
C VAL A 142 -13.60 -3.17 -6.06
N LEU A 143 -13.96 -2.03 -6.67
CA LEU A 143 -13.02 -1.09 -7.26
C LEU A 143 -12.12 -0.40 -6.22
N SER A 144 -12.55 -0.27 -4.96
CA SER A 144 -11.81 0.41 -3.90
C SER A 144 -11.04 -0.55 -3.00
N GLN A 145 -11.12 -1.85 -3.23
CA GLN A 145 -10.38 -2.84 -2.44
C GLN A 145 -8.89 -2.83 -2.83
N HIS A 146 -8.00 -2.71 -1.85
CA HIS A 146 -6.57 -2.60 -2.08
C HIS A 146 -5.74 -2.95 -0.85
N TRP A 147 -4.44 -3.16 -1.05
CA TRP A 147 -3.42 -3.24 -0.02
C TRP A 147 -2.85 -1.86 0.28
N GLU A 148 -2.77 -1.53 1.56
CA GLU A 148 -2.00 -0.40 2.08
C GLU A 148 -0.67 -0.89 2.64
N VAL A 149 0.42 -0.31 2.14
CA VAL A 149 1.77 -0.62 2.62
C VAL A 149 2.46 0.67 3.00
N ARG A 150 3.19 0.64 4.11
CA ARG A 150 4.06 1.74 4.53
C ARG A 150 5.49 1.30 4.36
N CYS A 151 6.33 2.18 3.85
CA CYS A 151 7.73 1.90 3.61
C CYS A 151 8.58 3.06 4.12
N ARG A 152 9.77 2.75 4.65
CA ARG A 152 10.75 3.77 5.07
C ARG A 152 11.98 3.68 4.20
N ARG A 153 12.49 4.85 3.79
CA ARG A 153 13.70 4.92 2.96
C ARG A 153 14.90 4.47 3.77
N VAL A 154 15.71 3.60 3.19
CA VAL A 154 16.92 3.04 3.80
C VAL A 154 18.18 3.36 3.01
N VAL A 155 18.07 3.54 1.68
CA VAL A 155 19.18 3.99 0.85
C VAL A 155 18.69 5.03 -0.15
N ILE A 156 19.39 6.17 -0.18
CA ILE A 156 19.14 7.25 -1.15
C ILE A 156 20.09 7.05 -2.33
N GLY A 157 19.55 6.74 -3.50
CA GLY A 157 20.32 6.47 -4.71
C GLY A 157 21.13 7.67 -5.18
N GLY A 158 20.68 8.89 -4.92
CA GLY A 158 21.43 10.11 -5.19
C GLY A 158 22.78 10.21 -4.46
N TYR A 159 22.98 9.45 -3.37
CA TYR A 159 24.25 9.37 -2.65
C TYR A 159 25.10 8.16 -3.04
N VAL A 160 24.58 7.24 -3.85
CA VAL A 160 25.32 6.09 -4.36
C VAL A 160 25.99 6.49 -5.68
N PRO A 161 27.33 6.40 -5.81
CA PRO A 161 28.00 6.65 -7.08
C PRO A 161 27.45 5.75 -8.19
N GLY A 162 26.93 6.34 -9.27
CA GLY A 162 26.27 5.61 -10.36
C GLY A 162 24.78 5.34 -10.15
N GLY A 163 24.20 5.76 -9.02
CA GLY A 163 22.80 5.53 -8.68
C GLY A 163 22.50 4.08 -8.31
N ILE A 164 21.23 3.81 -8.03
CA ILE A 164 20.73 2.45 -7.79
C ILE A 164 19.89 2.06 -9.01
N PRO A 165 20.32 1.05 -9.78
CA PRO A 165 19.57 0.61 -10.96
C PRO A 165 18.24 -0.01 -10.54
N GLU A 166 17.25 0.05 -11.45
CA GLU A 166 16.02 -0.73 -11.31
C GLU A 166 16.36 -2.23 -11.24
N PRO A 167 15.88 -2.97 -10.23
CA PRO A 167 16.08 -4.41 -10.16
C PRO A 167 15.38 -5.12 -11.32
N VAL A 168 16.03 -6.13 -11.89
CA VAL A 168 15.39 -7.01 -12.88
C VAL A 168 14.27 -7.80 -12.20
N TRP A 169 13.06 -7.69 -12.74
CA TRP A 169 11.85 -8.32 -12.21
C TRP A 169 11.33 -9.42 -13.13
N SER A 170 10.67 -10.42 -12.55
CA SER A 170 10.20 -11.62 -13.26
C SER A 170 8.75 -11.56 -13.73
N LYS A 171 7.91 -10.78 -13.03
CA LYS A 171 6.49 -10.61 -13.34
C LYS A 171 5.97 -9.24 -12.91
N GLU A 172 4.89 -8.82 -13.56
CA GLU A 172 4.12 -7.62 -13.22
C GLU A 172 2.77 -8.02 -12.60
N VAL A 173 2.35 -7.31 -11.55
CA VAL A 173 1.08 -7.53 -10.85
C VAL A 173 0.37 -6.19 -10.57
N GLY A 174 -0.95 -6.24 -10.34
CA GLY A 174 -1.75 -5.07 -9.98
C GLY A 174 -2.22 -4.19 -11.15
N ALA A 175 -1.64 -4.38 -12.34
CA ALA A 175 -2.14 -3.82 -13.61
C ALA A 175 -3.53 -4.39 -13.95
N ASP A 176 -4.29 -3.69 -14.81
CA ASP A 176 -5.65 -4.04 -15.27
C ASP A 176 -5.77 -5.47 -15.86
N GLY A 177 -5.75 -6.46 -14.98
CA GLY A 177 -5.99 -7.87 -15.26
C GLY A 177 -7.29 -8.35 -14.61
N PRO A 178 -7.82 -9.50 -15.04
CA PRO A 178 -9.06 -10.06 -14.50
C PRO A 178 -8.97 -10.16 -12.98
N ARG A 179 -10.03 -9.71 -12.32
CA ARG A 179 -10.16 -9.79 -10.85
C ARG A 179 -10.50 -11.21 -10.48
N ASP A 180 -9.51 -12.07 -10.47
CA ASP A 180 -9.67 -13.37 -9.83
C ASP A 180 -9.87 -13.11 -8.34
N HIS A 181 -11.05 -13.51 -7.84
CA HIS A 181 -11.40 -13.48 -6.43
C HIS A 181 -10.40 -14.36 -5.66
N GLN A 182 -9.27 -13.80 -5.23
CA GLN A 182 -8.38 -14.44 -4.25
C GLN A 182 -9.01 -14.32 -2.86
N THR A 183 -10.07 -15.11 -2.65
CA THR A 183 -10.55 -15.50 -1.32
C THR A 183 -9.85 -16.74 -0.79
N GLU A 184 -9.04 -17.41 -1.60
CA GLU A 184 -8.35 -18.66 -1.27
C GLU A 184 -6.84 -18.44 -1.16
N ASP A 185 -6.44 -17.79 -0.08
CA ASP A 185 -5.15 -17.97 0.63
C ASP A 185 -4.98 -16.78 1.58
N ARG A 186 -5.82 -16.77 2.61
CA ARG A 186 -5.55 -16.02 3.82
C ARG A 186 -4.89 -17.00 4.81
N PRO A 187 -3.74 -16.66 5.43
CA PRO A 187 -3.26 -17.40 6.58
C PRO A 187 -4.28 -17.36 7.74
#